data_AF-A0A380HB70-F1
#
_entry.id   AF-A0A380HB70-F1
#
_cell.length_a   1.000
_cell.length_b   1.000
_cell.length_c   1.000
_cell.angle_alpha   90.00
_cell.angle_beta   90.00
_cell.angle_gamma   90.00
#
_symmetry.space_group_name_H-M   'P 1'
#
loop_
_entity.id
_entity.type
_entity.pdbx_description
1 polymer ?
#
loop_
_entity_poly.entity_id
_entity_poly.type
_entity_poly.pdbx_seq_one_letter_code
_entity_poly.pdbx_strand_id
1 'polypeptide(L)'
;MTVYEKAHESGGLLMYGIPNMKLDKEVVRRRISLMKEAGIVFKTGVEIGVDMSRETLEEMFDAIILCTGSQNARDLPLEGRMGLGIRFAMDLPH
;
A
#
# COMPACT_ATOMS: atom_id res chain seq x y z
N MET A 1 5.49 -9.79 15.32
CA MET A 1 4.79 -9.78 14.02
C MET A 1 5.51 -8.82 13.09
N THR A 2 5.64 -9.17 11.81
CA THR A 2 6.26 -8.32 10.79
C THR A 2 5.23 -7.97 9.71
N VAL A 3 5.14 -6.70 9.37
CA VAL A 3 4.33 -6.18 8.25
C VAL A 3 5.29 -5.81 7.12
N TYR A 4 5.05 -6.37 5.95
CA TYR A 4 5.74 -6.01 4.72
C TYR A 4 4.87 -5.04 3.90
N GLU A 5 5.47 -3.99 3.38
CA GLU A 5 4.82 -2.95 2.59
C GLU A 5 5.69 -2.63 1.37
N LYS A 6 5.06 -2.55 0.19
CA LYS A 6 5.75 -2.19 -1.05
C LYS A 6 6.11 -0.71 -1.08
N ALA A 7 5.20 0.15 -0.62
CA ALA A 7 5.41 1.58 -0.66
C ALA A 7 6.49 2.05 0.34
N HIS A 8 6.95 3.28 0.17
CA HIS A 8 7.97 3.88 1.03
C HIS A 8 7.50 4.11 2.48
N GLU A 9 6.22 4.40 2.68
CA GLU A 9 5.58 4.53 3.99
C GLU A 9 4.42 3.55 4.13
N SER A 10 4.26 2.98 5.32
CA SER A 10 3.09 2.16 5.65
C SER A 10 1.83 3.02 5.79
N GLY A 11 0.67 2.41 5.53
CA GLY A 11 -0.64 3.07 5.65
C GLY A 11 -1.52 2.98 4.41
N GLY A 12 -1.02 2.41 3.30
CA GLY A 12 -1.80 2.15 2.09
C GLY A 12 -2.51 3.39 1.55
N LEU A 13 -3.80 3.26 1.19
CA LEU A 13 -4.60 4.38 0.67
C LEU A 13 -4.77 5.52 1.68
N LEU A 14 -4.62 5.28 2.99
CA LEU A 14 -4.65 6.37 3.96
C LEU A 14 -3.45 7.30 3.79
N MET A 15 -2.30 6.79 3.33
CA MET A 15 -1.15 7.62 2.96
C MET A 15 -1.22 8.14 1.53
N TYR A 16 -1.55 7.28 0.56
CA TYR A 16 -1.36 7.62 -0.86
C TYR A 16 -2.64 7.96 -1.63
N GLY A 17 -3.82 7.67 -1.11
CA GLY A 17 -5.10 7.89 -1.82
C GLY A 17 -5.93 9.05 -1.29
N ILE A 18 -6.04 9.19 0.04
CA ILE A 18 -6.90 10.22 0.65
C ILE A 18 -6.15 11.56 0.73
N PRO A 19 -6.68 12.68 0.22
CA PRO A 19 -5.98 13.98 0.30
C PRO A 19 -5.81 14.51 1.73
N ASN A 20 -4.76 15.29 1.98
CA ASN A 20 -4.48 15.90 3.30
C ASN A 20 -5.63 16.75 3.83
N MET A 21 -6.38 17.43 2.95
CA MET A 21 -7.54 18.23 3.35
C MET A 21 -8.65 17.41 4.03
N LYS A 22 -8.70 16.09 3.79
CA LYS A 22 -9.67 15.18 4.42
C LYS A 22 -9.09 14.37 5.56
N LEU A 23 -7.82 13.97 5.46
CA LEU A 23 -7.15 13.16 6.47
C LEU A 23 -5.70 13.59 6.60
N ASP A 24 -5.35 14.12 7.77
CA ASP A 24 -3.98 14.46 8.11
C ASP A 24 -3.13 13.19 8.25
N LYS A 25 -1.98 13.19 7.56
CA LYS A 25 -1.03 12.08 7.53
C LYS A 25 -0.34 11.87 8.87
N GLU A 26 -0.22 12.91 9.68
CA GLU A 26 0.31 12.79 11.04
C GLU A 26 -0.55 11.89 11.92
N VAL A 27 -1.87 11.84 11.69
CA VAL A 27 -2.75 10.93 12.42
C VAL A 27 -2.45 9.47 12.06
N VAL A 28 -2.19 9.19 10.79
CA VAL A 28 -1.82 7.86 10.29
C VAL A 28 -0.45 7.45 10.82
N ARG A 29 0.56 8.32 10.71
CA ARG A 29 1.91 8.10 11.23
C ARG A 29 1.91 7.84 12.73
N ARG A 30 1.13 8.60 13.50
CA ARG A 30 0.97 8.37 14.95
C ARG A 30 0.43 6.98 15.25
N ARG A 31 -0.55 6.47 14.49
CA ARG A 31 -1.03 5.09 14.68
C ARG A 31 0.00 4.04 14.32
N ILE A 32 0.79 4.27 13.29
CA ILE A 32 1.90 3.39 12.93
C ILE A 32 2.98 3.41 14.03
N SER A 33 3.30 4.56 14.62
CA SER A 33 4.23 4.66 15.75
C SER A 33 3.78 3.81 16.93
N LEU A 34 2.51 3.93 17.32
CA LEU A 34 1.95 3.13 18.41
C LEU A 34 2.01 1.61 18.12
N MET A 35 1.81 1.20 16.87
CA MET A 35 1.97 -0.20 16.47
C MET A 35 3.44 -0.66 16.56
N LYS A 36 4.39 0.21 16.16
CA LYS A 36 5.83 -0.06 16.30
C LYS A 36 6.24 -0.17 17.77
N GLU A 37 5.74 0.73 18.61
CA GLU A 37 5.96 0.71 20.07
C GLU A 37 5.38 -0.54 20.72
N ALA A 38 4.28 -1.07 20.20
CA ALA A 38 3.71 -2.36 20.62
C ALA A 38 4.50 -3.59 20.11
N GLY A 39 5.62 -3.39 19.41
CA GLY A 39 6.52 -4.46 18.94
C GLY A 39 6.23 -4.97 17.52
N ILE A 40 5.41 -4.28 16.73
CA ILE A 40 5.20 -4.62 15.32
C ILE A 40 6.34 -4.06 14.48
N VAL A 41 7.02 -4.93 13.72
CA VAL A 41 8.09 -4.52 12.81
C VAL A 41 7.50 -4.20 11.44
N PHE A 42 7.78 -3.03 10.89
CA PHE A 42 7.39 -2.64 9.54
C PHE A 42 8.61 -2.65 8.62
N LYS A 43 8.54 -3.42 7.53
CA LYS A 43 9.53 -3.45 6.44
C LYS A 43 8.89 -2.85 5.19
N THR A 44 9.23 -1.60 4.89
CA THR A 44 8.77 -0.85 3.72
C THR A 44 9.70 -1.05 2.53
N GLY A 45 9.22 -0.75 1.31
CA GLY A 45 10.00 -0.95 0.09
C GLY A 45 10.20 -2.42 -0.30
N VAL A 46 9.32 -3.32 0.14
CA VAL A 46 9.39 -4.77 -0.16
C VAL A 46 8.08 -5.23 -0.79
N GLU A 47 8.12 -5.64 -2.05
CA GLU A 47 7.00 -6.21 -2.77
C GLU A 47 7.04 -7.75 -2.71
N ILE A 48 6.09 -8.34 -1.97
CA ILE A 48 5.93 -9.80 -1.91
C ILE A 48 5.44 -10.32 -3.27
N GLY A 49 6.12 -11.32 -3.80
CA GLY A 49 5.96 -11.85 -5.16
C GLY A 49 6.99 -11.30 -6.17
N VAL A 50 7.74 -10.25 -5.80
CA VAL A 50 8.83 -9.68 -6.62
C VAL A 50 10.16 -9.77 -5.87
N ASP A 51 10.25 -9.16 -4.70
CA ASP A 51 11.48 -9.11 -3.89
C ASP A 51 11.61 -10.33 -2.97
N MET A 52 10.49 -10.91 -2.54
CA MET A 52 10.43 -12.11 -1.70
C MET A 52 9.36 -13.05 -2.23
N SER A 53 9.66 -14.35 -2.30
CA SER A 53 8.69 -15.36 -2.71
C SER A 53 7.76 -15.76 -1.58
N ARG A 54 6.65 -16.41 -1.93
CA ARG A 54 5.71 -16.95 -0.96
C ARG A 54 6.35 -18.03 -0.08
N GLU A 55 7.15 -18.90 -0.68
CA GLU A 55 7.81 -20.02 -0.04
C GLU A 55 8.75 -19.54 1.07
N THR A 56 9.51 -18.47 0.80
CA THR A 56 10.36 -17.83 1.82
C THR A 56 9.55 -17.32 3.01
N LEU A 57 8.35 -16.79 2.80
CA LEU A 57 7.49 -16.34 3.91
C LEU A 57 6.95 -17.53 4.71
N GLU A 58 6.58 -18.62 4.05
CA GLU A 58 6.08 -19.83 4.70
C GLU A 58 7.17 -20.54 5.53
N GLU A 59 8.43 -20.42 5.14
CA GLU A 59 9.57 -20.90 5.94
C GLU A 59 9.88 -20.00 7.15
N MET A 60 9.63 -18.70 7.04
CA MET A 60 9.99 -17.71 8.07
C MET A 60 8.92 -17.51 9.15
N PHE A 61 7.65 -17.82 8.87
CA PHE A 61 6.52 -17.48 9.72
C PHE A 61 5.52 -18.63 9.84
N ASP A 62 4.98 -18.83 11.05
CA ASP A 62 3.96 -19.86 11.30
C ASP A 62 2.60 -19.54 10.63
N ALA A 63 2.33 -18.27 10.35
CA ALA A 63 1.09 -17.81 9.75
C ALA A 63 1.29 -16.55 8.91
N ILE A 64 0.52 -16.43 7.82
CA ILE A 64 0.56 -15.32 6.88
C ILE A 64 -0.85 -14.73 6.72
N ILE A 65 -0.94 -13.40 6.80
CA ILE A 65 -2.19 -12.64 6.57
C ILE A 65 -1.98 -11.73 5.37
N LEU A 66 -2.87 -11.82 4.38
CA LEU A 66 -2.81 -11.01 3.17
C LEU A 66 -3.69 -9.75 3.33
N CYS A 67 -3.05 -8.58 3.29
CA CYS A 67 -3.68 -7.28 3.42
C CYS A 67 -3.33 -6.34 2.25
N THR A 68 -3.19 -6.89 1.03
CA THR A 68 -2.66 -6.18 -0.16
C THR A 68 -3.63 -5.18 -0.80
N GLY A 69 -4.92 -5.22 -0.43
CA GLY A 69 -5.94 -4.31 -0.96
C GLY A 69 -6.25 -4.53 -2.45
N SER A 70 -6.74 -3.49 -3.13
CA SER A 70 -7.10 -3.52 -4.55
C SER A 70 -6.56 -2.28 -5.25
N GLN A 71 -5.36 -2.39 -5.84
CA GLN A 71 -4.70 -1.28 -6.54
C GLN A 71 -5.00 -1.25 -8.05
N ASN A 72 -5.51 -2.36 -8.60
CA ASN A 72 -5.83 -2.46 -10.01
C ASN A 72 -7.07 -1.61 -10.33
N ALA A 73 -6.86 -0.52 -11.06
CA ALA A 73 -7.95 0.33 -11.52
C ALA A 73 -8.82 -0.43 -12.53
N ARG A 74 -10.13 -0.18 -12.48
CA ARG A 74 -11.07 -0.71 -13.46
C ARG A 74 -11.04 0.19 -14.70
N ASP A 75 -10.70 -0.39 -15.84
CA ASP A 75 -10.70 0.33 -17.11
C ASP A 75 -12.06 0.26 -17.82
N LEU A 76 -12.34 1.27 -18.65
CA LEU A 76 -13.55 1.33 -19.48
C LEU A 76 -13.15 1.45 -20.95
N PRO A 77 -13.34 0.39 -21.78
CA PRO A 77 -12.97 0.42 -23.18
C PRO A 77 -14.02 1.22 -23.97
N LEU A 78 -13.67 2.45 -24.31
CA LEU A 78 -14.51 3.37 -25.09
C LEU A 78 -13.68 4.12 -26.13
N GLU A 79 -14.33 4.56 -27.20
CA GLU A 79 -13.69 5.36 -28.23
C GLU A 79 -13.14 6.66 -27.63
N GLY A 80 -11.86 6.97 -27.89
CA GLY A 80 -11.18 8.11 -27.29
C GLY A 80 -10.58 7.85 -25.89
N ARG A 81 -10.60 6.61 -25.36
CA ARG A 81 -10.00 6.25 -24.05
C ARG A 81 -8.53 6.65 -23.88
N MET A 82 -7.76 6.70 -24.97
CA MET A 82 -6.35 7.11 -24.98
C MET A 82 -6.15 8.61 -25.24
N GLY A 83 -7.22 9.41 -25.15
CA GLY A 83 -7.16 10.86 -25.31
C GLY A 83 -6.31 11.55 -24.24
N LEU A 84 -5.75 12.71 -24.59
CA LEU A 84 -4.94 13.53 -23.69
C LEU A 84 -5.78 13.98 -22.48
N GLY A 85 -5.30 13.68 -21.27
CA GLY A 85 -5.95 14.08 -20.01
C GLY A 85 -6.80 13.00 -19.34
N ILE A 86 -7.01 11.84 -19.97
CA ILE A 86 -7.69 10.70 -19.33
C ILE A 86 -6.66 9.89 -18.54
N ARG A 87 -6.80 9.89 -17.21
CA ARG A 87 -5.90 9.20 -16.27
C ARG A 87 -6.69 8.44 -15.21
N PHE A 88 -6.10 7.40 -14.62
CA PHE A 88 -6.73 6.76 -13.47
C PHE A 88 -6.61 7.64 -12.24
N ALA A 89 -7.56 7.48 -11.31
CA ALA A 89 -7.60 8.26 -10.08
C ALA A 89 -6.32 8.11 -9.24
N MET A 90 -5.72 6.92 -9.26
CA MET A 90 -4.48 6.62 -8.52
C MET A 90 -3.22 7.17 -9.19
N ASP A 91 -3.30 7.71 -10.43
CA ASP A 91 -2.17 8.36 -11.11
C ASP A 91 -2.07 9.86 -10.79
N LEU A 92 -3.13 10.43 -10.22
CA LEU A 92 -3.25 11.85 -9.87
C LEU A 92 -2.60 12.29 -8.54
N PRO A 93 -2.43 11.46 -7.49
CA PRO A 93 -1.90 11.91 -6.22
C PRO A 93 -0.36 12.01 -6.28
N HIS A 94 0.14 13.00 -7.02
CA HIS A 94 1.46 13.62 -6.91
C HIS A 94 1.36 15.11 -7.24
#